data_AF-A0A934ER22-F1
#
_entry.id   AF-A0A934ER22-F1
#
_cell.length_a   1.000
_cell.length_b   1.000
_cell.length_c   1.000
_cell.angle_alpha   90.00
_cell.angle_beta   90.00
_cell.angle_gamma   90.00
#
_symmetry.space_group_name_H-M   'P 1'
#
loop_
_entity.id
_entity.type
_entity.pdbx_description
1 polymer ?
#
loop_
_entity_poly.entity_id
_entity_poly.type
_entity_poly.pdbx_seq_one_letter_code
_entity_poly.pdbx_strand_id
1 'polypeptide(L)'
;VLIINVVRYTVDKDMKTWLYHLSIKDVKEIVMALKPKVTILNHFGMTMIKAQPRVVAEQLSKETGLKIIAAGDGMKFNLIPVS
;
A
#
# COMPACT_ATOMS: atom_id res chain seq x y z
N VAL A 1 5.67 -2.88 12.30
CA VAL A 1 4.68 -3.04 11.21
C VAL A 1 4.29 -1.64 10.76
N LEU A 2 4.25 -1.39 9.46
CA LEU A 2 3.87 -0.10 8.89
C LEU A 2 2.48 -0.23 8.25
N ILE A 3 1.54 0.65 8.59
CA ILE A 3 0.20 0.69 7.96
C ILE A 3 0.12 2.00 7.17
N ILE A 4 -0.17 1.92 5.87
CA ILE A 4 -0.23 3.08 4.98
C ILE A 4 -1.57 3.11 4.24
N ASN A 5 -2.19 4.28 4.21
CA ASN A 5 -3.39 4.51 3.41
C ASN A 5 -3.00 4.84 1.95
N VAL A 6 -3.45 4.00 1.01
CA VAL A 6 -3.16 4.12 -0.42
C VAL A 6 -4.46 4.24 -1.19
N VAL A 7 -4.84 5.49 -1.48
CA VAL A 7 -6.18 5.77 -1.99
C VAL A 7 -6.24 5.68 -3.52
N ARG A 8 -5.13 5.92 -4.23
CA ARG A 8 -5.13 6.02 -5.69
C ARG A 8 -4.03 5.19 -6.33
N TYR A 9 -4.37 4.57 -7.47
CA TYR A 9 -3.43 3.82 -8.31
C TYR A 9 -2.55 4.75 -9.17
N THR A 10 -3.13 5.85 -9.67
CA THR A 10 -2.45 6.89 -10.48
C THR A 10 -2.90 8.29 -10.06
N VAL A 11 -2.09 9.31 -10.36
CA VAL A 11 -2.42 10.73 -10.16
C VAL A 11 -3.01 11.27 -11.46
N ASP A 12 -4.28 11.68 -11.47
CA ASP A 12 -4.90 12.37 -12.62
C ASP A 12 -4.35 13.80 -12.73
N LYS A 13 -3.93 14.19 -13.94
CA LYS A 13 -3.30 15.50 -14.20
C LYS A 13 -4.25 16.70 -14.05
N ASP A 14 -5.56 16.49 -14.12
CA ASP A 14 -6.55 17.57 -14.19
C ASP A 14 -7.37 17.80 -12.90
N MET A 15 -7.15 17.03 -11.84
CA MET A 15 -7.85 17.23 -10.56
C MET A 15 -7.00 18.04 -9.58
N LYS A 16 -7.51 19.24 -9.25
CA LYS A 16 -7.07 20.16 -8.20
C LYS A 16 -6.20 19.52 -7.10
N THR A 17 -5.03 20.14 -6.95
CA THR A 17 -3.85 19.95 -6.08
C THR A 17 -4.09 19.76 -4.56
N TRP A 18 -5.28 19.39 -4.11
CA TRP A 18 -5.67 19.44 -2.68
C TRP A 18 -6.01 18.09 -2.03
N LEU A 19 -5.72 16.97 -2.69
CA LEU A 19 -5.95 15.63 -2.12
C LEU A 19 -4.60 14.90 -1.97
N TYR A 20 -3.87 15.24 -0.90
CA TYR A 20 -2.63 14.60 -0.45
C TYR A 20 -2.82 13.10 -0.18
N HIS A 21 -2.81 12.29 -1.23
CA HIS A 21 -2.89 10.83 -1.13
C HIS A 21 -1.63 10.20 -1.69
N LEU A 22 -1.12 9.20 -0.98
CA LEU A 22 0.01 8.42 -1.44
C LEU A 22 -0.37 7.57 -2.65
N SER A 23 0.42 7.70 -3.70
CA SER A 23 0.43 6.79 -4.86
C SER A 23 1.28 5.56 -4.57
N ILE A 24 1.20 4.53 -5.41
CA ILE A 24 2.06 3.35 -5.30
C ILE A 24 3.54 3.68 -5.41
N LYS A 25 3.89 4.72 -6.19
CA LYS A 25 5.27 5.20 -6.29
C LYS A 25 5.75 5.75 -4.95
N ASP A 26 4.95 6.58 -4.29
CA ASP A 26 5.31 7.18 -3.00
C ASP A 26 5.45 6.09 -1.93
N VAL A 27 4.54 5.11 -1.94
CA VAL A 27 4.62 3.94 -1.05
C VAL A 27 5.93 3.19 -1.25
N LYS A 28 6.34 2.96 -2.51
CA LYS A 28 7.61 2.29 -2.85
C LYS A 28 8.80 3.02 -2.24
N GLU A 29 8.87 4.34 -2.40
CA GLU A 29 9.95 5.17 -1.85
C GLU A 29 10.00 5.07 -0.32
N ILE A 30 8.85 5.18 0.34
CA ILE A 30 8.73 5.09 1.81
C ILE A 30 9.18 3.72 2.33
N VAL A 31 8.68 2.62 1.75
CA VAL A 31 9.02 1.27 2.25
C VAL A 31 10.48 0.92 1.99
N MET A 32 11.06 1.39 0.88
CA MET A 32 12.48 1.17 0.58
C MET A 32 13.40 1.93 1.55
N ALA A 33 12.99 3.13 1.97
CA ALA A 33 13.72 3.92 2.96
C ALA A 33 13.63 3.32 4.38
N LEU A 34 12.42 2.91 4.80
CA LEU A 34 12.17 2.44 6.16
C LEU A 34 12.42 0.95 6.39
N LYS A 35 12.36 0.14 5.32
CA LYS A 35 12.45 -1.34 5.33
C LYS A 35 11.65 -2.02 6.46
N PRO A 36 10.32 -1.79 6.57
CA PRO A 36 9.52 -2.43 7.61
C PRO A 36 9.50 -3.96 7.44
N LYS A 37 9.43 -4.69 8.56
CA LYS A 37 9.24 -6.16 8.52
C LYS A 37 7.97 -6.57 7.77
N VAL A 38 6.90 -5.79 7.90
CA VAL A 38 5.63 -5.94 7.18
C VAL A 38 5.03 -4.56 6.96
N THR A 39 4.59 -4.29 5.73
CA THR A 39 3.77 -3.14 5.36
C THR A 39 2.36 -3.59 4.99
N ILE A 40 1.34 -2.90 5.53
CA ILE A 40 -0.08 -3.14 5.25
C ILE A 40 -0.63 -1.93 4.51
N LEU A 41 -1.11 -2.14 3.28
CA LEU A 41 -1.80 -1.11 2.48
C LEU A 41 -3.28 -1.10 2.85
N ASN A 42 -3.88 0.07 3.04
CA ASN A 42 -5.28 0.22 3.45
C ASN A 42 -5.97 1.40 2.75
N HIS A 43 -7.28 1.57 2.99
CA HIS A 43 -8.09 2.71 2.56
C HIS A 43 -8.08 2.88 1.02
N PHE A 44 -8.52 1.84 0.32
CA PHE A 44 -8.47 1.80 -1.14
C PHE A 44 -9.62 2.60 -1.77
N GLY A 45 -9.26 3.63 -2.54
CA GLY A 45 -10.23 4.30 -3.41
C GLY A 45 -10.57 3.45 -4.63
N MET A 46 -11.60 3.86 -5.37
CA MET A 46 -12.16 3.10 -6.50
C MET A 46 -11.13 2.69 -7.56
N THR A 47 -10.11 3.52 -7.82
CA THR A 47 -9.06 3.19 -8.79
C THR A 47 -8.15 2.07 -8.30
N MET A 48 -7.84 2.03 -7.01
CA MET A 48 -7.07 0.95 -6.40
C MET A 48 -7.87 -0.36 -6.33
N ILE A 49 -9.17 -0.26 -6.04
CA ILE A 49 -10.07 -1.43 -6.09
C ILE A 49 -10.08 -2.05 -7.49
N LYS A 50 -10.24 -1.22 -8.55
CA LYS A 50 -10.18 -1.68 -9.95
C LYS A 50 -8.82 -2.30 -10.31
N ALA A 51 -7.74 -1.75 -9.78
CA ALA A 51 -6.38 -2.29 -9.96
C ALA A 51 -6.11 -3.56 -9.16
N GLN A 52 -7.07 -4.04 -8.35
CA GLN A 52 -6.96 -5.20 -7.47
C GLN A 52 -5.84 -5.02 -6.43
N PRO A 53 -6.14 -4.48 -5.23
CA PRO A 53 -5.13 -4.10 -4.25
C PRO A 53 -4.17 -5.22 -3.86
N ARG A 54 -4.64 -6.48 -3.85
CA ARG A 54 -3.81 -7.66 -3.58
C ARG A 54 -2.74 -7.88 -4.65
N VAL A 55 -3.10 -7.74 -5.93
CA VAL A 55 -2.16 -7.88 -7.06
C VAL A 55 -1.12 -6.77 -6.99
N VAL A 56 -1.55 -5.54 -6.71
CA VAL A 56 -0.65 -4.39 -6.55
C VAL A 56 0.32 -4.60 -5.39
N ALA A 57 -0.17 -5.05 -4.22
CA ALA A 57 0.67 -5.35 -3.07
C ALA A 57 1.69 -6.47 -3.38
N GLU A 58 1.26 -7.54 -4.06
CA GLU A 58 2.14 -8.64 -4.45
C GLU A 58 3.24 -8.18 -5.42
N GLN A 59 2.89 -7.38 -6.42
CA GLN A 59 3.85 -6.81 -7.35
C GLN A 59 4.85 -5.91 -6.62
N LEU A 60 4.37 -5.02 -5.74
CA LEU A 60 5.24 -4.14 -4.97
C LEU A 60 6.15 -4.93 -4.03
N SER A 61 5.65 -6.01 -3.44
CA SER A 61 6.45 -6.97 -2.66
C SER A 61 7.57 -7.59 -3.49
N LYS A 62 7.28 -8.06 -4.69
CA LYS A 62 8.27 -8.64 -5.61
C LYS A 62 9.33 -7.61 -6.00
N GLU A 63 8.91 -6.39 -6.33
CA GLU A 63 9.82 -5.32 -6.77
C GLU A 63 10.76 -4.81 -5.67
N THR A 64 10.29 -4.81 -4.41
CA THR A 64 11.06 -4.24 -3.28
C THR A 64 11.78 -5.31 -2.46
N GLY A 65 11.41 -6.59 -2.60
CA GLY A 65 11.86 -7.67 -1.72
C GLY A 65 11.31 -7.57 -0.28
N LEU A 66 10.31 -6.71 -0.03
CA LEU A 66 9.71 -6.50 1.28
C LEU A 66 8.35 -7.19 1.38
N LYS A 67 7.93 -7.57 2.60
CA LYS A 67 6.60 -8.14 2.83
C LYS A 67 5.55 -7.03 2.87
N ILE A 68 4.72 -6.97 1.84
CA ILE A 68 3.68 -5.96 1.64
C ILE A 68 2.36 -6.67 1.38
N ILE A 69 1.31 -6.29 2.12
CA ILE A 69 0.00 -6.93 2.04
C ILE A 69 -1.09 -5.88 1.90
N ALA A 70 -2.11 -6.16 1.11
CA ALA A 70 -3.31 -5.34 1.05
C ALA A 70 -4.29 -5.78 2.15
N ALA A 71 -4.76 -4.82 2.96
CA ALA A 71 -5.81 -5.06 3.94
C ALA A 71 -7.10 -5.49 3.24
N GLY A 72 -7.86 -6.37 3.89
CA GLY A 72 -9.22 -6.69 3.48
C GLY A 72 -10.19 -6.44 4.63
N ASP A 73 -11.47 -6.31 4.31
CA ASP A 73 -12.50 -6.15 5.33
C ASP A 73 -12.47 -7.35 6.30
N GLY A 74 -12.50 -7.06 7.61
CA GLY A 74 -12.42 -8.08 8.66
C GLY A 74 -11.06 -8.74 8.84
N MET A 75 -10.01 -8.31 8.11
CA MET A 75 -8.67 -8.86 8.25
C MET A 75 -8.12 -8.64 9.66
N LYS A 76 -7.61 -9.72 10.27
CA LYS A 76 -6.85 -9.67 11.53
C LYS A 76 -5.37 -9.89 11.23
N PHE A 77 -4.51 -9.11 11.86
CA PHE A 77 -3.06 -9.22 11.70
C PHE A 77 -2.39 -9.30 13.07
N ASN A 78 -1.64 -10.37 13.31
CA ASN A 78 -0.89 -10.54 14.55
C ASN A 78 0.44 -9.78 14.49
N LEU A 79 0.70 -8.94 15.48
CA LEU A 79 1.94 -8.14 15.58
C LEU A 79 3.08 -8.91 16.25
N ILE A 80 2.76 -10.01 16.96
CA ILE A 80 3.75 -10.83 17.67
C ILE A 80 4.45 -11.72 16.64
N PRO A 81 5.78 -11.66 16.51
CA PRO A 81 6.52 -12.64 15.72
C PRO A 81 6.27 -14.02 16.35
N VAL A 82 5.84 -15.00 15.57
CA VAL A 82 5.91 -16.40 16.00
C VAL A 82 7.39 -16.75 16.11
N SER A 83 7.80 -17.07 17.34
CA SER A 83 9.15 -17.49 17.73
C SER A 83 9.63 -18.70 16.96
#